data_AF-A0A522X0N5-F1
#
_entry.id   AF-A0A522X0N5-F1
#
_cell.length_a   1.000
_cell.length_b   1.000
_cell.length_c   1.000
_cell.angle_alpha   90.00
_cell.angle_beta   90.00
_cell.angle_gamma   90.00
#
_symmetry.space_group_name_H-M   'P 1'
#
loop_
_entity.id
_entity.type
_entity.pdbx_description
1 polymer ?
#
loop_
_entity_poly.entity_id
_entity_poly.type
_entity_poly.pdbx_seq_one_letter_code
_entity_poly.pdbx_strand_id
1 'polypeptide(L)'
;MSDPLRVALVVEGPTDHIVIDAAMRAMLGNRRFILTPLQPEGSLAFGPLGGGWGGVYRWCVQQARDGGGRLSLNRMLDRFDLLIVHVDADVADDTYAAANITPRPADLPLPCARPCPPAAESTNPLRAVVLSWCGEPAPPERILFCVPSKSMEAWVVASLFPNDAAVMSRTVPFECYPTPESRLGQQPKNVRFAKRQPDYRARSLHLRTEWPRIAAPGGLEEANRFRLEFLAAV
;
A
#
# COMPACT_ATOMS: atom_id res chain seq x y z
N MET A 1 -22.71 5.44 21.72
CA MET A 1 -21.98 5.47 20.43
C MET A 1 -20.80 4.54 20.57
N SER A 2 -20.54 3.66 19.61
CA SER A 2 -19.35 2.79 19.65
C SER A 2 -18.06 3.61 19.55
N ASP A 3 -16.99 3.07 20.13
CA ASP A 3 -15.65 3.63 19.99
C ASP A 3 -15.22 3.63 18.51
N PRO A 4 -14.43 4.63 18.08
CA PRO A 4 -13.93 4.68 16.71
C PRO A 4 -12.95 3.54 16.46
N LEU A 5 -12.99 2.95 15.26
CA LEU A 5 -11.99 1.97 14.81
C LEU A 5 -10.60 2.64 14.77
N ARG A 6 -9.60 2.08 15.45
CA ARG A 6 -8.24 2.62 15.55
C ARG A 6 -7.34 1.85 14.60
N VAL A 7 -6.97 2.47 13.49
CA VAL A 7 -6.13 1.85 12.47
C VAL A 7 -4.74 2.48 12.48
N ALA A 8 -3.72 1.66 12.62
CA ALA A 8 -2.33 2.05 12.40
C ALA A 8 -1.94 1.86 10.93
N LEU A 9 -1.10 2.76 10.40
CA LEU A 9 -0.62 2.69 9.03
C LEU A 9 0.89 2.83 8.96
N VAL A 10 1.53 1.87 8.32
CA VAL A 10 2.91 1.92 7.86
C VAL A 10 2.86 2.01 6.35
N VAL A 11 3.41 3.09 5.80
CA VAL A 11 3.27 3.42 4.38
C VAL A 11 4.59 3.89 3.80
N GLU A 12 4.78 3.61 2.53
CA GLU A 12 5.97 4.00 1.78
C GLU A 12 6.07 5.52 1.60
N GLY A 13 4.98 6.14 1.13
CA GLY A 13 4.93 7.54 0.80
C GLY A 13 3.70 8.28 1.34
N PRO A 14 3.80 9.62 1.45
CA PRO A 14 2.70 10.44 1.96
C PRO A 14 1.55 10.61 0.96
N THR A 15 1.77 10.34 -0.34
CA THR A 15 0.70 10.29 -1.33
C THR A 15 -0.17 9.05 -1.14
N ASP A 16 0.46 7.91 -0.83
CA ASP A 16 -0.21 6.61 -0.73
C ASP A 16 -1.08 6.55 0.52
N HIS A 17 -0.63 7.23 1.59
CA HIS A 17 -1.46 7.52 2.77
C HIS A 17 -2.83 8.13 2.39
N ILE A 18 -2.86 9.08 1.44
CA ILE A 18 -4.10 9.75 1.02
C ILE A 18 -5.00 8.78 0.26
N VAL A 19 -4.42 7.90 -0.56
CA VAL A 19 -5.20 6.90 -1.32
C VAL A 19 -5.78 5.84 -0.38
N ILE A 20 -5.00 5.34 0.57
CA ILE A 20 -5.46 4.38 1.58
C ILE A 20 -6.54 4.99 2.48
N ASP A 21 -6.37 6.24 2.95
CA ASP A 21 -7.41 6.95 3.72
C ASP A 21 -8.71 7.11 2.90
N ALA A 22 -8.60 7.46 1.61
CA ALA A 22 -9.75 7.56 0.72
C ALA A 22 -10.48 6.21 0.53
N ALA A 23 -9.72 5.14 0.31
CA ALA A 23 -10.24 3.77 0.21
C ALA A 23 -10.96 3.33 1.49
N MET A 24 -10.34 3.53 2.66
CA MET A 24 -10.95 3.21 3.95
C MET A 24 -12.24 4.00 4.20
N ARG A 25 -12.26 5.31 3.88
CA ARG A 25 -13.48 6.13 3.97
C ARG A 25 -14.59 5.61 3.06
N ALA A 26 -14.24 5.10 1.88
CA ALA A 26 -15.22 4.50 0.98
C ALA A 26 -15.81 3.21 1.56
N MET A 27 -14.97 2.36 2.15
CA MET A 27 -15.38 1.08 2.72
C MET A 27 -16.15 1.21 4.04
N LEU A 28 -15.78 2.16 4.90
CA LEU A 28 -16.38 2.35 6.22
C LEU A 28 -17.64 3.24 6.19
N GLY A 29 -17.88 3.98 5.10
CA GLY A 29 -19.01 4.90 4.98
C GLY A 29 -19.04 5.91 6.12
N ASN A 30 -20.08 5.82 6.97
CA ASN A 30 -20.27 6.70 8.13
C ASN A 30 -19.63 6.19 9.43
N ARG A 31 -19.01 5.00 9.45
CA ARG A 31 -18.33 4.48 10.65
C ARG A 31 -17.12 5.34 10.97
N ARG A 32 -17.04 5.80 12.22
CA ARG A 32 -15.90 6.60 12.70
C ARG A 32 -14.65 5.73 12.82
N PHE A 33 -13.53 6.26 12.38
CA PHE A 33 -12.22 5.65 12.56
C PHE A 33 -11.14 6.72 12.77
N ILE A 34 -10.03 6.32 13.38
CA ILE A 34 -8.82 7.12 13.57
C ILE A 34 -7.69 6.40 12.84
N LEU A 35 -7.15 7.03 11.81
CA LEU A 35 -5.97 6.56 11.10
C LEU A 35 -4.72 7.21 11.69
N THR A 36 -3.82 6.39 12.23
CA THR A 36 -2.57 6.83 12.85
C THR A 36 -1.39 6.38 12.01
N PRO A 37 -0.68 7.29 11.32
CA PRO A 37 0.55 6.92 10.63
C PRO A 37 1.64 6.61 11.67
N LEU A 38 2.22 5.42 11.59
CA LEU A 38 3.36 4.98 12.40
C LEU A 38 4.69 5.14 11.67
N GLN A 39 4.68 5.04 10.34
CA GLN A 39 5.85 5.16 9.49
C GLN A 39 5.42 5.65 8.09
N PRO A 40 6.04 6.69 7.53
CA PRO A 40 7.05 7.56 8.16
C PRO A 40 6.48 8.35 9.34
N GLU A 41 7.30 8.55 10.39
CA GLU A 41 6.94 9.45 11.50
C GLU A 41 6.81 10.89 11.01
N GLY A 42 5.82 11.62 11.54
CA GLY A 42 5.32 12.90 11.00
C GLY A 42 6.22 14.14 11.13
N SER A 43 7.55 14.02 11.19
CA SER A 43 8.45 15.20 11.19
C SER A 43 9.54 15.16 10.12
N LEU A 44 10.09 16.36 9.86
CA LEU A 44 10.55 16.90 8.57
C LEU A 44 11.52 15.98 7.78
N ALA A 45 11.03 15.40 6.69
CA ALA A 45 11.76 14.60 5.69
C ALA A 45 11.96 13.10 5.97
N PHE A 46 11.02 12.45 6.68
CA PHE A 46 10.99 11.03 7.06
C PHE A 46 11.84 10.78 8.31
N GLY A 47 11.21 10.28 9.39
CA GLY A 47 11.83 10.05 10.70
C GLY A 47 13.08 9.15 10.70
N PRO A 48 13.54 8.63 11.84
CA PRO A 48 14.84 7.96 11.95
C PRO A 48 15.02 6.75 11.01
N LEU A 49 13.92 6.18 10.50
CA LEU A 49 13.90 5.04 9.61
C LEU A 49 13.94 5.41 8.11
N GLY A 50 13.83 6.70 7.77
CA GLY A 50 13.73 7.18 6.39
C GLY A 50 12.35 6.95 5.76
N GLY A 51 12.18 7.31 4.49
CA GLY A 51 10.97 7.03 3.70
C GLY A 51 11.15 5.81 2.80
N GLY A 52 10.22 5.59 1.87
CA GLY A 52 10.34 4.51 0.89
C GLY A 52 10.06 3.13 1.50
N TRP A 53 10.09 2.09 0.65
CA TRP A 53 10.01 0.70 1.10
C TRP A 53 11.11 0.31 2.11
N GLY A 54 12.29 0.91 2.02
CA GLY A 54 13.38 0.68 2.98
C GLY A 54 13.02 1.12 4.40
N GLY A 55 12.27 2.21 4.55
CA GLY A 55 11.72 2.64 5.85
C GLY A 55 10.68 1.66 6.39
N VAL A 56 9.83 1.11 5.51
CA VAL A 56 8.85 0.07 5.86
C VAL A 56 9.57 -1.20 6.35
N TYR A 57 10.61 -1.65 5.65
CA TYR A 57 11.45 -2.78 6.09
C TYR A 57 12.02 -2.55 7.49
N ARG A 58 12.71 -1.42 7.71
CA ARG A 58 13.37 -1.14 9.00
C ARG A 58 12.34 -1.07 10.12
N TRP A 59 11.17 -0.48 9.87
CA TRP A 59 10.08 -0.44 10.84
C TRP A 59 9.60 -1.86 11.18
N CYS A 60 9.33 -2.71 10.18
CA CYS A 60 8.87 -4.08 10.41
C CYS A 60 9.89 -4.88 11.24
N VAL A 61 11.17 -4.81 10.87
CA VAL A 61 12.25 -5.50 11.59
C VAL A 61 12.39 -5.02 13.03
N GLN A 62 12.35 -3.70 13.26
CA GLN A 62 12.43 -3.13 14.60
C GLN A 62 11.25 -3.56 15.46
N GLN A 63 10.03 -3.41 14.95
CA GLN A 63 8.83 -3.74 15.72
C GLN A 63 8.68 -5.25 15.95
N ALA A 64 9.12 -6.09 15.01
CA ALA A 64 9.20 -7.54 15.22
C ALA A 64 10.22 -7.90 16.30
N ARG A 65 11.40 -7.26 16.31
CA ARG A 65 12.40 -7.44 17.37
C ARG A 65 11.84 -7.07 18.75
N ASP A 66 11.14 -5.93 18.84
CA ASP A 66 10.52 -5.45 20.08
C ASP A 66 9.38 -6.37 20.55
N GLY A 67 8.73 -7.07 19.61
CA GLY A 67 7.76 -8.15 19.87
C GLY A 67 8.37 -9.54 20.13
N GLY A 68 9.68 -9.66 20.38
CA GLY A 68 10.30 -10.96 20.63
C GLY A 68 10.46 -11.84 19.37
N GLY A 69 10.59 -11.21 18.21
CA GLY A 69 10.80 -11.85 16.91
C GLY A 69 9.59 -11.86 15.99
N ARG A 70 8.41 -11.42 16.48
CA ARG A 70 7.15 -11.38 15.71
C ARG A 70 6.45 -10.05 15.90
N LEU A 71 6.03 -9.43 14.80
CA LEU A 71 5.35 -8.14 14.83
C LEU A 71 4.04 -8.19 15.63
N SER A 72 3.26 -9.27 15.49
CA SER A 72 1.98 -9.45 16.19
C SER A 72 2.08 -9.57 17.71
N LEU A 73 3.28 -9.83 18.24
CA LEU A 73 3.53 -9.94 19.68
C LEU A 73 3.97 -8.61 20.32
N ASN A 74 4.12 -7.55 19.52
CA ASN A 74 4.50 -6.25 20.02
C ASN A 74 3.31 -5.54 20.70
N ARG A 75 3.37 -5.45 22.03
CA ARG A 75 2.33 -4.85 22.90
C ARG A 75 2.03 -3.39 22.61
N MET A 76 2.93 -2.65 21.97
CA MET A 76 2.66 -1.25 21.58
C MET A 76 1.57 -1.14 20.51
N LEU A 77 1.31 -2.23 19.78
CA LEU A 77 0.28 -2.32 18.75
C LEU A 77 -1.10 -2.69 19.31
N ASP A 78 -1.20 -3.17 20.56
CA ASP A 78 -2.47 -3.58 21.21
C ASP A 78 -3.49 -2.43 21.33
N ARG A 79 -3.03 -1.18 21.18
CA ARG A 79 -3.89 0.03 21.18
C ARG A 79 -4.62 0.28 19.84
N PHE A 80 -4.33 -0.51 18.82
CA PHE A 80 -4.94 -0.45 17.50
C PHE A 80 -5.78 -1.70 17.25
N ASP A 81 -6.91 -1.52 16.59
CA ASP A 81 -7.77 -2.63 16.16
C ASP A 81 -7.18 -3.32 14.93
N LEU A 82 -6.45 -2.56 14.11
CA LEU A 82 -5.90 -2.99 12.83
C LEU A 82 -4.57 -2.28 12.53
N LEU A 83 -3.61 -3.01 11.97
CA LEU A 83 -2.40 -2.47 11.36
C LEU A 83 -2.43 -2.74 9.85
N ILE A 84 -2.22 -1.69 9.05
CA ILE A 84 -2.01 -1.80 7.61
C ILE A 84 -0.54 -1.54 7.32
N VAL A 85 0.11 -2.46 6.61
CA VAL A 85 1.47 -2.30 6.09
C VAL A 85 1.41 -2.21 4.57
N HIS A 86 1.89 -1.09 4.03
CA HIS A 86 1.86 -0.80 2.60
C HIS A 86 3.25 -0.83 1.98
N VAL A 87 3.35 -1.50 0.83
CA VAL A 87 4.55 -1.55 -0.03
C VAL A 87 4.07 -1.63 -1.48
N ASP A 88 4.60 -0.78 -2.36
CA ASP A 88 4.32 -0.88 -3.81
C ASP A 88 5.00 -2.12 -4.40
N ALA A 89 4.37 -2.79 -5.39
CA ALA A 89 4.93 -4.04 -5.92
C ALA A 89 6.12 -3.87 -6.87
N ASP A 90 6.52 -2.65 -7.21
CA ASP A 90 7.78 -2.37 -7.90
C ASP A 90 9.00 -2.79 -7.06
N VAL A 91 8.87 -2.85 -5.73
CA VAL A 91 9.88 -3.41 -4.82
C VAL A 91 10.22 -4.86 -5.16
N ALA A 92 9.30 -5.61 -5.79
CA ALA A 92 9.58 -6.97 -6.24
C ALA A 92 10.70 -7.03 -7.30
N ASP A 93 10.95 -5.94 -8.03
CA ASP A 93 12.02 -5.81 -9.02
C ASP A 93 13.35 -5.31 -8.39
N ASP A 94 13.35 -4.97 -7.09
CA ASP A 94 14.48 -4.33 -6.40
C ASP A 94 15.42 -5.33 -5.69
N THR A 95 16.46 -4.82 -5.02
CA THR A 95 17.38 -5.57 -4.17
C THR A 95 17.53 -4.89 -2.80
N TYR A 96 17.78 -5.67 -1.75
CA TYR A 96 18.08 -5.11 -0.41
C TYR A 96 19.21 -4.07 -0.43
N ALA A 97 20.23 -4.28 -1.26
CA ALA A 97 21.36 -3.37 -1.38
C ALA A 97 20.94 -1.97 -1.88
N ALA A 98 19.94 -1.86 -2.76
CA ALA A 98 19.48 -0.57 -3.28
C ALA A 98 18.89 0.35 -2.20
N ALA A 99 18.31 -0.22 -1.14
CA ALA A 99 17.84 0.51 0.03
C ALA A 99 18.86 0.55 1.19
N ASN A 100 20.12 0.18 0.93
CA ASN A 100 21.19 0.05 1.93
C ASN A 100 20.80 -0.89 3.09
N ILE A 101 20.21 -2.04 2.75
CA ILE A 101 19.80 -3.07 3.70
C ILE A 101 20.71 -4.29 3.55
N THR A 102 21.18 -4.79 4.68
CA THR A 102 21.68 -6.17 4.79
C THR A 102 20.53 -7.03 5.32
N PRO A 103 20.00 -7.97 4.52
CA PRO A 103 18.89 -8.81 4.95
C PRO A 103 19.31 -9.74 6.09
N ARG A 104 18.38 -10.02 6.99
CA ARG A 104 18.53 -11.05 8.03
C ARG A 104 18.48 -12.43 7.38
N PRO A 105 19.07 -13.47 7.98
CA PRO A 105 19.00 -14.84 7.45
C PRO A 105 17.58 -15.38 7.22
N ALA A 106 16.59 -14.86 7.96
CA ALA A 106 15.19 -15.25 7.84
C ALA A 106 14.41 -14.43 6.78
N ASP A 107 14.98 -13.37 6.23
CA ASP A 107 14.30 -12.55 5.23
C ASP A 107 14.28 -13.30 3.89
N LEU A 108 13.12 -13.32 3.25
CA LEU A 108 12.97 -13.91 1.92
C LEU A 108 13.66 -13.04 0.86
N PRO A 109 14.11 -13.64 -0.26
CA PRO A 109 14.93 -12.95 -1.23
C PRO A 109 14.14 -11.90 -2.04
N LEU A 110 14.86 -10.83 -2.39
CA LEU A 110 14.54 -9.91 -3.48
C LEU A 110 15.66 -10.00 -4.55
N PRO A 111 15.36 -9.85 -5.85
CA PRO A 111 14.05 -9.60 -6.44
C PRO A 111 13.15 -10.84 -6.43
N CYS A 112 11.84 -10.62 -6.43
CA CYS A 112 10.83 -11.68 -6.49
C CYS A 112 9.75 -11.43 -7.57
N ALA A 113 9.97 -10.45 -8.45
CA ALA A 113 9.05 -10.09 -9.51
C ALA A 113 8.77 -11.24 -10.49
N ARG A 114 7.55 -11.23 -11.01
CA ARG A 114 7.03 -12.18 -12.00
C ARG A 114 6.26 -11.42 -13.09
N PRO A 115 6.07 -12.01 -14.29
CA PRO A 115 5.28 -11.39 -15.34
C PRO A 115 3.86 -11.03 -14.89
N CYS A 116 3.34 -9.89 -15.36
CA CYS A 116 1.97 -9.42 -15.15
C CYS A 116 1.31 -9.29 -16.53
N PRO A 117 0.09 -9.80 -16.77
CA PRO A 117 -0.88 -10.35 -15.81
C PRO A 117 -0.70 -11.84 -15.44
N PRO A 118 -1.31 -12.31 -14.32
CA PRO A 118 -2.10 -11.52 -13.36
C PRO A 118 -1.25 -10.68 -12.40
N ALA A 119 -1.86 -9.70 -11.72
CA ALA A 119 -1.17 -8.81 -10.78
C ALA A 119 -0.61 -9.59 -9.58
N ALA A 120 -1.36 -10.61 -9.17
CA ALA A 120 -1.03 -11.51 -8.07
C ALA A 120 0.33 -12.22 -8.21
N GLU A 121 0.86 -12.38 -9.43
CA GLU A 121 2.14 -13.10 -9.66
C GLU A 121 3.32 -12.43 -8.96
N SER A 122 3.36 -11.09 -8.91
CA SER A 122 4.41 -10.36 -8.18
C SER A 122 4.01 -10.01 -6.76
N THR A 123 2.74 -9.70 -6.51
CA THR A 123 2.29 -9.27 -5.17
C THR A 123 2.27 -10.41 -4.16
N ASN A 124 1.94 -11.64 -4.55
CA ASN A 124 1.96 -12.81 -3.66
C ASN A 124 3.36 -13.08 -3.07
N PRO A 125 4.43 -13.25 -3.90
CA PRO A 125 5.76 -13.44 -3.34
C PRO A 125 6.24 -12.21 -2.57
N LEU A 126 5.89 -10.99 -3.00
CA LEU A 126 6.27 -9.79 -2.25
C LEU A 126 5.59 -9.72 -0.87
N ARG A 127 4.32 -10.13 -0.75
CA ARG A 127 3.64 -10.24 0.56
C ARG A 127 4.32 -11.25 1.46
N ALA A 128 4.82 -12.36 0.91
CA ALA A 128 5.64 -13.32 1.67
C ALA A 128 6.96 -12.68 2.13
N VAL A 129 7.59 -11.86 1.29
CA VAL A 129 8.78 -11.08 1.66
C VAL A 129 8.48 -10.12 2.80
N VAL A 130 7.39 -9.34 2.72
CA VAL A 130 6.98 -8.42 3.80
C VAL A 130 6.67 -9.19 5.10
N LEU A 131 6.00 -10.35 5.01
CA LEU A 131 5.79 -11.24 6.17
C LEU A 131 7.10 -11.65 6.84
N SER A 132 8.12 -11.98 6.05
CA SER A 132 9.44 -12.32 6.58
C SER A 132 10.07 -11.15 7.34
N TRP A 133 9.89 -9.92 6.87
CA TRP A 133 10.35 -8.72 7.58
C TRP A 133 9.66 -8.58 8.94
N CYS A 134 8.36 -8.87 8.99
CA CYS A 134 7.55 -8.88 10.20
C CYS A 134 7.85 -10.08 11.14
N GLY A 135 8.65 -11.05 10.70
CA GLY A 135 8.91 -12.29 11.44
C GLY A 135 7.69 -13.20 11.54
N GLU A 136 6.71 -13.05 10.65
CA GLU A 136 5.45 -13.77 10.70
C GLU A 136 5.43 -14.92 9.67
N PRO A 137 4.98 -16.13 10.05
CA PRO A 137 4.86 -17.25 9.12
C PRO A 137 3.64 -17.14 8.19
N ALA A 138 2.65 -16.33 8.58
CA ALA A 138 1.41 -16.08 7.85
C ALA A 138 0.81 -14.74 8.34
N PRO A 139 -0.07 -14.07 7.56
CA PRO A 139 -0.71 -12.82 7.97
C PRO A 139 -1.47 -12.97 9.30
N PRO A 140 -1.08 -12.22 10.36
CA PRO A 140 -1.83 -12.21 11.62
C PRO A 140 -3.21 -11.57 11.45
N GLU A 141 -4.19 -11.95 12.28
CA GLU A 141 -5.59 -11.49 12.18
C GLU A 141 -5.76 -9.97 12.12
N ARG A 142 -4.90 -9.22 12.80
CA ARG A 142 -4.95 -7.74 12.90
C ARG A 142 -3.94 -7.02 12.03
N ILE A 143 -3.26 -7.73 11.13
CA ILE A 143 -2.26 -7.13 10.23
C ILE A 143 -2.64 -7.43 8.79
N LEU A 144 -2.85 -6.37 8.02
CA LEU A 144 -3.19 -6.42 6.61
C LEU A 144 -2.07 -5.85 5.76
N PHE A 145 -1.86 -6.42 4.59
CA PHE A 145 -0.95 -5.85 3.60
C PHE A 145 -1.72 -5.16 2.48
N CYS A 146 -1.32 -3.91 2.20
CA CYS A 146 -1.78 -3.16 1.05
C CYS A 146 -0.64 -3.15 0.02
N VAL A 147 -0.73 -4.01 -0.99
CA VAL A 147 0.33 -4.19 -2.00
C VAL A 147 -0.26 -3.95 -3.39
N PRO A 148 -0.40 -2.69 -3.82
CA PRO A 148 -0.82 -2.39 -5.18
C PRO A 148 0.22 -2.92 -6.17
N SER A 149 -0.23 -3.57 -7.25
CA SER A 149 0.71 -4.05 -8.27
C SER A 149 1.33 -2.88 -9.05
N LYS A 150 2.64 -2.99 -9.28
CA LYS A 150 3.53 -1.92 -9.75
C LYS A 150 3.61 -0.76 -8.76
N SER A 151 2.59 0.08 -8.67
CA SER A 151 2.55 1.13 -7.65
C SER A 151 1.12 1.56 -7.33
N MET A 152 0.95 2.28 -6.23
CA MET A 152 -0.32 2.93 -5.84
C MET A 152 -0.93 3.76 -6.98
N GLU A 153 -0.11 4.29 -7.89
CA GLU A 153 -0.59 5.06 -9.04
C GLU A 153 -1.46 4.25 -10.01
N ALA A 154 -1.36 2.91 -10.04
CA ALA A 154 -2.28 2.09 -10.81
C ALA A 154 -3.74 2.33 -10.37
N TRP A 155 -3.98 2.42 -9.06
CA TRP A 155 -5.31 2.68 -8.49
C TRP A 155 -5.74 4.13 -8.73
N VAL A 156 -4.80 5.07 -8.62
CA VAL A 156 -5.05 6.50 -8.84
C VAL A 156 -5.46 6.75 -10.30
N VAL A 157 -4.72 6.20 -11.26
CA VAL A 157 -5.01 6.36 -12.69
C VAL A 157 -6.33 5.68 -13.03
N ALA A 158 -6.58 4.45 -12.55
CA ALA A 158 -7.85 3.77 -12.80
C ALA A 158 -9.06 4.51 -12.23
N SER A 159 -8.88 5.23 -11.11
CA SER A 159 -9.93 6.05 -10.50
C SER A 159 -10.19 7.32 -11.31
N LEU A 160 -9.15 8.10 -11.61
CA LEU A 160 -9.29 9.44 -12.15
C LEU A 160 -9.35 9.48 -13.69
N PHE A 161 -8.75 8.49 -14.34
CA PHE A 161 -8.61 8.39 -15.79
C PHE A 161 -8.97 6.96 -16.26
N PRO A 162 -10.20 6.48 -16.00
CA PRO A 162 -10.60 5.10 -16.33
C PRO A 162 -10.51 4.77 -17.84
N ASN A 163 -10.53 5.81 -18.69
CA ASN A 163 -10.40 5.70 -20.14
C ASN A 163 -9.01 6.13 -20.64
N ASP A 164 -7.95 5.97 -19.83
CA ASP A 164 -6.58 6.29 -20.26
C ASP A 164 -6.22 5.49 -21.52
N ALA A 165 -6.04 6.20 -22.64
CA ALA A 165 -5.85 5.59 -23.95
C ALA A 165 -4.61 4.69 -24.04
N ALA A 166 -3.53 5.00 -23.30
CA ALA A 166 -2.30 4.21 -23.40
C ALA A 166 -2.36 2.93 -22.57
N VAL A 167 -3.10 2.94 -21.46
CA VAL A 167 -3.39 1.70 -20.73
C VAL A 167 -4.32 0.83 -21.57
N MET A 168 -5.42 1.41 -22.08
CA MET A 168 -6.39 0.69 -22.91
C MET A 168 -5.78 0.11 -24.19
N SER A 169 -4.89 0.84 -24.88
CA SER A 169 -4.27 0.37 -26.13
C SER A 169 -3.34 -0.83 -25.94
N ARG A 170 -2.80 -1.04 -24.74
CA ARG A 170 -1.91 -2.17 -24.43
C ARG A 170 -2.66 -3.44 -24.08
N THR A 171 -3.99 -3.37 -23.89
CA THR A 171 -4.82 -4.51 -23.49
C THR A 171 -4.31 -5.18 -22.20
N VAL A 172 -3.70 -4.41 -21.31
CA VAL A 172 -3.26 -4.87 -19.98
C VAL A 172 -4.08 -4.18 -18.88
N PRO A 173 -4.34 -4.85 -17.74
CA PRO A 173 -4.93 -4.19 -16.58
C PRO A 173 -4.10 -2.99 -16.10
N PHE A 174 -4.72 -1.99 -15.47
CA PHE A 174 -4.01 -0.83 -14.90
C PHE A 174 -2.88 -1.25 -13.95
N GLU A 175 -3.12 -2.29 -13.14
CA GLU A 175 -2.18 -2.90 -12.20
C GLU A 175 -1.01 -3.65 -12.89
N CYS A 176 -1.08 -3.88 -14.20
CA CYS A 176 0.02 -4.43 -14.99
C CYS A 176 0.66 -3.39 -15.91
N TYR A 177 0.23 -2.13 -15.87
CA TYR A 177 0.87 -1.10 -16.66
C TYR A 177 2.27 -0.79 -16.07
N PRO A 178 3.37 -0.84 -16.84
CA PRO A 178 4.72 -0.80 -16.28
C PRO A 178 5.08 0.45 -15.49
N THR A 179 4.52 1.61 -15.85
CA THR A 179 4.86 2.90 -15.23
C THR A 179 3.58 3.72 -14.96
N PRO A 180 2.71 3.30 -14.02
CA PRO A 180 1.42 3.94 -13.80
C PRO A 180 1.56 5.43 -13.46
N GLU A 181 2.56 5.80 -12.66
CA GLU A 181 2.84 7.19 -12.29
C GLU A 181 3.05 8.11 -13.50
N SER A 182 3.71 7.61 -14.55
CA SER A 182 3.97 8.39 -15.77
C SER A 182 2.67 8.89 -16.42
N ARG A 183 1.56 8.17 -16.21
CA ARG A 183 0.26 8.52 -16.77
C ARG A 183 -0.31 9.80 -16.17
N LEU A 184 0.02 10.14 -14.92
CA LEU A 184 -0.51 11.35 -14.26
C LEU A 184 -0.04 12.63 -14.98
N GLY A 185 1.22 12.66 -15.40
CA GLY A 185 1.82 13.80 -16.12
C GLY A 185 1.53 13.81 -17.63
N GLN A 186 1.15 12.66 -18.19
CA GLN A 186 0.86 12.49 -19.63
C GLN A 186 -0.60 12.77 -19.99
N GLN A 187 -1.46 13.06 -19.01
CA GLN A 187 -2.83 13.50 -19.28
C GLN A 187 -2.88 14.87 -19.98
N PRO A 188 -4.03 15.26 -20.56
CA PRO A 188 -4.26 16.60 -21.05
C PRO A 188 -3.97 17.69 -20.00
N LYS A 189 -3.49 18.85 -20.47
CA LYS A 189 -2.95 19.93 -19.61
C LYS A 189 -3.92 20.40 -18.52
N ASN A 190 -5.23 20.34 -18.77
CA ASN A 190 -6.27 20.78 -17.85
C ASN A 190 -6.56 19.80 -16.70
N VAL A 191 -6.12 18.54 -16.81
CA VAL A 191 -6.41 17.50 -15.80
C VAL A 191 -5.15 16.82 -15.24
N ARG A 192 -4.02 16.87 -15.97
CA ARG A 192 -2.74 16.31 -15.53
C ARG A 192 -2.27 16.91 -14.20
N PHE A 193 -1.53 16.10 -13.44
CA PHE A 193 -0.93 16.52 -12.19
C PHE A 193 0.32 15.71 -11.87
N ALA A 194 1.07 16.14 -10.87
CA ALA A 194 2.28 15.47 -10.40
C ALA A 194 2.00 14.66 -9.12
N LYS A 195 2.84 13.68 -8.82
CA LYS A 195 2.81 12.91 -7.57
C LYS A 195 3.21 13.78 -6.37
N ARG A 196 2.27 14.61 -5.90
CA ARG A 196 2.44 15.54 -4.77
C ARG A 196 1.24 15.51 -3.86
N GLN A 197 1.48 15.63 -2.55
CA GLN A 197 0.41 15.61 -1.54
C GLN A 197 -0.74 16.60 -1.82
N PRO A 198 -0.50 17.88 -2.18
CA PRO A 198 -1.60 18.81 -2.46
C PRO A 198 -2.49 18.34 -3.62
N ASP A 199 -1.89 17.76 -4.66
CA ASP A 199 -2.61 17.27 -5.83
C ASP A 199 -3.49 16.06 -5.50
N TYR A 200 -3.01 15.16 -4.63
CA TYR A 200 -3.75 13.99 -4.15
C TYR A 200 -4.86 14.39 -3.17
N ARG A 201 -4.60 15.34 -2.25
CA ARG A 201 -5.62 15.85 -1.33
C ARG A 201 -6.80 16.47 -2.08
N ALA A 202 -6.52 17.26 -3.12
CA ALA A 202 -7.54 17.86 -4.00
C ALA A 202 -8.42 16.81 -4.70
N ARG A 203 -7.94 15.57 -4.84
CA ARG A 203 -8.62 14.47 -5.54
C ARG A 203 -9.13 13.37 -4.60
N SER A 204 -8.88 13.47 -3.30
CA SER A 204 -9.23 12.47 -2.29
C SER A 204 -10.72 12.11 -2.30
N LEU A 205 -11.61 13.08 -2.51
CA LEU A 205 -13.04 12.84 -2.66
C LEU A 205 -13.34 11.96 -3.89
N HIS A 206 -12.71 12.25 -5.03
CA HIS A 206 -12.89 11.46 -6.25
C HIS A 206 -12.35 10.04 -6.06
N LEU A 207 -11.14 9.89 -5.50
CA LEU A 207 -10.55 8.59 -5.18
C LEU A 207 -11.48 7.75 -4.27
N ARG A 208 -12.10 8.39 -3.27
CA ARG A 208 -13.08 7.75 -2.39
C ARG A 208 -14.33 7.32 -3.15
N THR A 209 -14.90 8.20 -3.97
CA THR A 209 -16.14 7.92 -4.72
C THR A 209 -15.96 6.81 -5.75
N GLU A 210 -14.78 6.72 -6.36
CA GLU A 210 -14.47 5.71 -7.40
C GLU A 210 -14.00 4.37 -6.82
N TRP A 211 -13.62 4.33 -5.54
CA TRP A 211 -13.13 3.11 -4.89
C TRP A 211 -14.06 1.89 -5.08
N PRO A 212 -15.40 1.99 -4.89
CA PRO A 212 -16.29 0.85 -5.09
C PRO A 212 -16.24 0.29 -6.52
N ARG A 213 -15.98 1.12 -7.53
CA ARG A 213 -15.85 0.67 -8.93
C ARG A 213 -14.53 -0.05 -9.15
N ILE A 214 -13.41 0.54 -8.72
CA ILE A 214 -12.09 -0.04 -9.01
C ILE A 214 -11.79 -1.28 -8.15
N ALA A 215 -12.38 -1.40 -6.97
CA ALA A 215 -12.17 -2.54 -6.06
C ALA A 215 -13.31 -3.57 -6.08
N ALA A 216 -14.27 -3.46 -7.00
CA ALA A 216 -15.34 -4.45 -7.18
C ALA A 216 -14.78 -5.78 -7.75
N PRO A 217 -15.54 -6.89 -7.62
CA PRO A 217 -15.27 -8.10 -8.40
C PRO A 217 -15.20 -7.76 -9.90
N GLY A 218 -14.11 -8.15 -10.57
CA GLY A 218 -13.84 -7.80 -11.97
C GLY A 218 -13.20 -6.42 -12.18
N GLY A 219 -12.93 -5.67 -11.10
CA GLY A 219 -12.11 -4.46 -11.11
C GLY A 219 -10.61 -4.78 -11.07
N LEU A 220 -9.86 -3.96 -10.34
CA LEU A 220 -8.44 -4.19 -10.08
C LEU A 220 -8.26 -5.30 -9.05
N GLU A 221 -7.34 -6.22 -9.32
CA GLU A 221 -7.15 -7.46 -8.56
C GLU A 221 -6.66 -7.16 -7.13
N GLU A 222 -5.61 -6.36 -6.99
CA GLU A 222 -5.05 -6.04 -5.66
C GLU A 222 -5.91 -5.02 -4.91
N ALA A 223 -6.59 -4.10 -5.60
CA ALA A 223 -7.57 -3.22 -4.95
C ALA A 223 -8.74 -4.01 -4.37
N ASN A 224 -9.27 -4.99 -5.13
CA ASN A 224 -10.33 -5.88 -4.64
C ASN A 224 -9.83 -6.77 -3.50
N ARG A 225 -8.60 -7.28 -3.57
CA ARG A 225 -7.98 -8.03 -2.47
C ARG A 225 -7.90 -7.20 -1.21
N PHE A 226 -7.35 -5.98 -1.29
CA PHE A 226 -7.26 -5.07 -0.15
C PHE A 226 -8.65 -4.77 0.43
N ARG A 227 -9.66 -4.55 -0.44
CA ARG A 227 -11.04 -4.34 0.00
C ARG A 227 -11.60 -5.53 0.78
N LEU A 228 -11.43 -6.75 0.26
CA LEU A 228 -11.94 -7.96 0.89
C LEU A 228 -11.25 -8.22 2.24
N GLU A 229 -9.92 -8.14 2.28
CA GLU A 229 -9.15 -8.34 3.51
C GLU A 229 -9.47 -7.27 4.56
N PHE A 230 -9.61 -6.00 4.15
CA PHE A 230 -10.00 -4.92 5.06
C PHE A 230 -11.40 -5.12 5.65
N LEU A 231 -12.40 -5.42 4.81
CA LEU A 231 -13.76 -5.64 5.28
C LEU A 231 -13.92 -6.88 6.17
N ALA A 232 -13.08 -7.90 5.98
CA ALA A 232 -13.06 -9.08 6.84
C ALA A 232 -12.48 -8.80 8.23
N ALA A 233 -11.64 -7.76 8.37
CA ALA A 233 -10.94 -7.43 9.60
C ALA A 233 -11.64 -6.40 10.50
N VAL A 234 -12.73 -5.77 10.04
CA VAL A 234 -13.36 -4.61 10.72
C VAL A 234 -14.80 -4.81 11.16
#